data_AF-A0A1Z9NA47-F1
#
_entry.id   AF-A0A1Z9NA47-F1
#
_cell.length_a   1.000
_cell.length_b   1.000
_cell.length_c   1.000
_cell.angle_alpha   90.00
_cell.angle_beta   90.00
_cell.angle_gamma   90.00
#
_symmetry.space_group_name_H-M   'P 1'
#
loop_
_entity.id
_entity.type
_entity.pdbx_description
1 polymer ?
#
loop_
_entity_poly.entity_id
_entity_poly.type
_entity_poly.pdbx_seq_one_letter_code
_entity_poly.pdbx_strand_id
1 'polypeptide(L)' 'MKGVKKQHLPTKKCPQCNRPFQWRKKWERDWENVKYCSKKCQK' A
#
# COMPACT_ATOMS: atom_id res chain seq x y z
N MET A 1 21.98 -8.12 -14.63
CA MET A 1 20.68 -8.84 -14.49
C MET A 1 19.65 -7.86 -13.94
N LYS A 2 18.72 -7.38 -14.78
CA LYS A 2 17.79 -6.30 -14.44
C LYS A 2 16.70 -6.83 -13.49
N GLY A 3 16.88 -6.60 -12.19
CA GLY A 3 15.85 -6.86 -11.19
C GLY A 3 14.56 -6.13 -11.59
N VAL A 4 13.47 -6.88 -11.70
CA VAL A 4 12.16 -6.35 -12.09
C VAL A 4 11.79 -5.23 -11.13
N LYS A 5 11.88 -4.00 -11.63
CA LYS A 5 11.54 -2.78 -10.91
C LYS A 5 10.06 -2.85 -10.54
N LYS A 6 9.74 -3.13 -9.28
CA LYS A 6 8.38 -3.02 -8.69
C LYS A 6 7.91 -1.55 -8.61
N GLN A 7 8.35 -0.69 -9.52
CA GLN A 7 8.20 0.77 -9.49
C GLN A 7 6.81 1.23 -9.94
N HIS A 8 5.98 0.36 -10.51
CA HIS A 8 4.65 0.72 -11.03
C HIS A 8 3.50 0.41 -10.08
N LEU A 9 3.76 -0.15 -8.90
CA LEU A 9 2.68 -0.39 -7.94
C LEU A 9 2.23 0.93 -7.32
N PRO A 10 0.91 1.20 -7.27
CA PRO A 10 0.42 2.40 -6.65
C PRO A 10 0.83 2.41 -5.17
N THR A 11 1.37 3.54 -4.73
CA THR A 11 1.78 3.75 -3.35
C THR A 11 0.87 4.76 -2.69
N LYS A 12 0.49 4.50 -1.44
CA LYS A 12 -0.32 5.41 -0.62
C LYS A 12 0.43 5.73 0.66
N LYS A 13 0.14 6.89 1.26
CA LYS A 13 0.67 7.27 2.56
C LYS A 13 -0.36 6.92 3.63
N CYS A 14 0.07 6.21 4.68
CA CYS A 14 -0.80 5.89 5.80
C CYS A 14 -0.97 7.13 6.71
N PRO A 15 -2.18 7.62 6.99
CA PRO A 15 -2.37 8.82 7.82
C PRO A 15 -2.04 8.61 9.30
N GLN A 16 -1.99 7.35 9.78
CA GLN A 16 -1.71 7.04 11.19
C GLN A 16 -0.21 6.98 11.50
N CYS A 17 0.61 6.50 10.57
CA CYS A 17 2.05 6.30 10.79
C CYS A 17 2.92 7.09 9.82
N ASN A 18 2.33 7.81 8.86
CA ASN A 18 2.97 8.56 7.79
C ASN A 18 3.94 7.77 6.90
N ARG A 19 3.92 6.43 7.00
CA ARG A 19 4.77 5.56 6.19
C ARG A 19 4.14 5.34 4.81
N PRO A 20 4.92 5.44 3.73
CA PRO A 20 4.47 5.02 2.41
C PRO A 20 4.31 3.51 2.37
N PHE A 21 3.22 3.03 1.80
CA PHE A 21 2.96 1.61 1.61
C PHE A 21 2.51 1.34 0.17
N GLN A 22 2.99 0.23 -0.38
CA GLN A 22 2.71 -0.19 -1.75
C GLN A 22 1.45 -1.05 -1.79
N TRP A 23 0.73 -0.99 -2.91
CA TRP A 23 -0.36 -1.90 -3.23
C TRP A 23 0.04 -3.37 -2.99
N ARG A 24 -0.91 -4.15 -2.46
CA ARG A 24 -0.76 -5.58 -2.20
C ARG A 24 -1.93 -6.30 -2.85
N LYS A 25 -1.72 -7.51 -3.34
CA LYS A 25 -2.76 -8.35 -3.98
C LYS A 25 -4.03 -8.51 -3.14
N LYS A 26 -3.89 -8.55 -1.80
CA LYS A 26 -5.05 -8.59 -0.88
C LYS A 26 -5.99 -7.38 -0.94
N TRP A 27 -5.56 -6.30 -1.60
CA TRP A 27 -6.31 -5.05 -1.74
C TRP A 27 -6.83 -4.85 -3.16
N GLU A 28 -6.74 -5.84 -4.04
CA GLU A 28 -7.19 -5.74 -5.42
C GLU A 28 -8.63 -5.22 -5.56
N ARG A 29 -9.53 -5.62 -4.66
CA ARG A 29 -10.95 -5.24 -4.69
C ARG A 29 -11.27 -3.93 -3.97
N ASP A 30 -10.49 -3.57 -2.96
CA ASP A 30 -10.81 -2.48 -2.02
C ASP A 30 -9.73 -1.39 -1.98
N TRP A 31 -8.78 -1.38 -2.91
CA TRP A 31 -7.62 -0.48 -2.87
C TRP A 31 -8.01 0.99 -2.74
N GLU A 32 -9.11 1.40 -3.35
CA GLU A 32 -9.65 2.76 -3.23
C GLU A 32 -10.03 3.10 -1.79
N ASN A 33 -10.63 2.15 -1.07
CA ASN A 33 -11.02 2.27 0.34
C ASN A 33 -9.84 2.10 1.31
N VAL A 34 -8.73 1.49 0.88
CA VAL A 34 -7.54 1.26 1.72
C VAL A 34 -6.76 2.57 1.92
N LYS A 35 -6.90 3.14 3.12
CA LYS A 35 -6.16 4.33 3.58
C LYS A 35 -4.97 4.01 4.48
N TYR A 36 -4.96 2.84 5.12
CA TYR A 36 -4.00 2.49 6.16
C TYR A 36 -3.05 1.35 5.73
N CYS A 37 -1.79 1.41 6.18
CA CYS A 37 -0.79 0.39 5.82
C CYS A 37 -1.04 -0.99 6.45
N SER A 38 -1.81 -1.06 7.54
CA SER A 38 -2.06 -2.29 8.29
C SER A 38 -3.36 -2.18 9.09
N LYS A 39 -3.91 -3.33 9.53
CA LYS A 39 -5.08 -3.36 10.43
C LYS A 39 -4.81 -2.62 11.76
N LYS A 40 -3.57 -2.62 12.26
CA LYS A 40 -3.17 -1.86 13.45
C LYS A 40 -3.29 -0.35 13.27
N CYS A 41 -3.13 0.15 12.03
CA CYS A 41 -3.29 1.57 11.74
C CYS A 41 -4.73 1.97 11.43
N GLN A 42 -5.57 1.00 11.06
CA GLN A 42 -6.99 1.20 10.80
C GLN A 42 -7.83 1.16 12.09
N LYS A 43 -7.40 0.34 13.07
CA LYS A 43 -7.98 0.25 14.41
C LYS A 43 -7.49 1.40 15.28
#